data_AF-A0A9E5NLU8-F1
#
_entry.id   AF-A0A9E5NLU8-F1
#
_cell.length_a   1.000
_cell.length_b   1.000
_cell.length_c   1.000
_cell.angle_alpha   90.00
_cell.angle_beta   90.00
_cell.angle_gamma   90.00
#
_symmetry.space_group_name_H-M   'P 1'
#
loop_
_entity.id
_entity.type
_entity.pdbx_description
1 polymer ?
#
loop_
_entity_poly.entity_id
_entity_poly.type
_entity_poly.pdbx_seq_one_letter_code
_entity_poly.pdbx_strand_id
1 'polypeptide(L)'
;MTFAEKVQELLRLEGAREQLEKKFEVGIGMLEPEQQGRAHSAKSTIVDRMMERLADTYNEHYPEEVLDAAIAFYGSPIGRKVAQIETEMNQRLSSIVDKAAEEFGDLLA
;
A
#
# COMPACT_ATOMS: atom_id res chain seq x y z
N MET A 1 2.40 4.86 23.83
CA MET A 1 1.84 5.29 22.53
C MET A 1 0.34 5.38 22.71
N THR A 2 -0.27 6.46 22.27
CA THR A 2 -1.74 6.56 22.09
C THR A 2 -2.20 5.59 21.00
N PHE A 3 -3.50 5.33 20.90
CA PHE A 3 -4.06 4.50 19.81
C PHE A 3 -3.64 5.03 18.43
N ALA A 4 -3.76 6.34 18.20
CA ALA A 4 -3.36 6.98 16.95
C ALA A 4 -1.86 6.78 16.65
N GLU A 5 -0.99 6.91 17.65
CA GLU A 5 0.45 6.65 17.48
C GLU A 5 0.72 5.18 17.16
N LYS A 6 -0.03 4.23 17.76
CA LYS A 6 0.09 2.80 17.46
C LYS A 6 -0.28 2.48 16.01
N VAL A 7 -1.39 3.03 15.53
CA VAL A 7 -1.81 2.85 14.13
C VAL A 7 -0.78 3.41 13.16
N GLN A 8 -0.24 4.60 13.43
CA GLN A 8 0.82 5.19 12.60
C GLN A 8 2.10 4.33 12.60
N GLU A 9 2.49 3.79 13.76
CA GLU A 9 3.64 2.90 13.86
C GLU A 9 3.43 1.59 13.11
N LEU A 10 2.24 0.98 13.20
CA LEU A 10 1.89 -0.22 12.47
C LEU A 10 1.96 0.00 10.94
N LEU A 11 1.30 1.06 10.45
CA LEU A 11 1.33 1.44 9.03
C LEU A 11 2.75 1.70 8.53
N ARG A 12 3.62 2.26 9.38
CA ARG A 12 5.05 2.47 9.09
C ARG A 12 5.79 1.14 8.98
N LEU A 13 5.58 0.22 9.91
CA LEU A 13 6.23 -1.10 9.94
C LEU A 13 5.82 -1.97 8.74
N GLU A 14 4.58 -1.85 8.28
CA GLU A 14 4.05 -2.51 7.08
C GLU A 14 4.55 -1.87 5.76
N GLY A 15 5.18 -0.69 5.84
CA GLY A 15 5.62 0.05 4.65
C GLY A 15 4.46 0.58 3.80
N ALA A 16 3.28 0.81 4.41
CA ALA A 16 2.05 1.15 3.70
C ALA A 16 2.21 2.40 2.79
N ARG A 17 2.92 3.43 3.27
CA ARG A 17 3.19 4.63 2.47
C ARG A 17 4.00 4.34 1.20
N GLU A 18 5.07 3.56 1.30
CA GLU A 18 5.89 3.19 0.14
C GLU A 18 5.08 2.38 -0.87
N GLN A 19 4.22 1.48 -0.38
CA GLN A 19 3.32 0.70 -1.23
C GLN A 19 2.31 1.60 -1.97
N LEU A 20 1.70 2.57 -1.27
CA LEU A 20 0.81 3.55 -1.89
C LEU A 20 1.52 4.40 -2.93
N GLU A 21 2.69 4.94 -2.60
CA GLU A 21 3.48 5.76 -3.52
C GLU A 21 3.82 4.99 -4.81
N LYS A 22 4.26 3.74 -4.71
CA LYS A 22 4.52 2.90 -5.89
C LYS A 22 3.27 2.67 -6.73
N LYS A 23 2.12 2.41 -6.10
CA LYS A 23 0.84 2.26 -6.83
C LYS A 23 0.44 3.55 -7.54
N PHE A 24 0.66 4.70 -6.92
CA PHE A 24 0.41 6.00 -7.57
C PHE A 24 1.37 6.25 -8.74
N GLU A 25 2.65 5.91 -8.63
CA GLU A 25 3.60 6.06 -9.75
C GLU A 25 3.17 5.23 -10.97
N VAL A 26 2.72 3.98 -10.76
CA VAL A 26 2.16 3.17 -11.86
C VAL A 26 0.95 3.84 -12.48
N GLY A 27 0.00 4.32 -11.66
CA GLY A 27 -1.19 5.00 -12.16
C GLY A 27 -0.89 6.31 -12.89
N ILE A 28 0.10 7.08 -12.44
CA ILE A 28 0.54 8.31 -13.12
C ILE A 28 1.18 7.96 -14.47
N GLY A 29 1.98 6.90 -14.55
CA GLY A 29 2.59 6.45 -15.81
C GLY A 29 1.58 6.02 -16.87
N MET A 30 0.33 5.72 -16.49
CA MET A 30 -0.77 5.40 -17.40
C MET A 30 -1.56 6.64 -17.88
N LEU A 31 -1.25 7.83 -17.36
CA LEU A 31 -1.90 9.08 -17.79
C LEU A 31 -1.21 9.68 -19.03
N GLU A 32 -1.95 10.49 -19.77
CA GLU A 32 -1.39 11.30 -20.85
C GLU A 32 -0.30 12.26 -20.34
N PRO A 33 0.76 12.53 -21.13
CA PRO A 33 1.92 13.31 -20.68
C PRO A 33 1.56 14.69 -20.07
N GLU A 34 0.57 15.38 -20.62
CA GLU A 34 0.10 16.68 -20.13
C GLU A 34 -0.59 16.61 -18.76
N GLN A 35 -1.04 15.43 -18.34
CA GLN A 35 -1.71 15.19 -17.05
C GLN A 35 -0.71 14.77 -15.96
N GLN A 36 0.41 14.13 -16.34
CA GLN A 36 1.39 13.58 -15.40
C GLN A 36 1.98 14.64 -14.45
N GLY A 37 2.34 15.82 -14.97
CA GLY A 37 2.92 16.89 -14.15
C GLY A 37 2.00 17.38 -13.02
N ARG A 38 0.69 17.48 -13.30
CA ARG A 38 -0.31 17.82 -12.28
C ARG A 38 -0.51 16.67 -11.29
N ALA A 39 -0.52 15.44 -11.77
CA ALA A 39 -0.69 14.26 -10.93
C ALA A 39 0.49 14.06 -9.95
N HIS A 40 1.73 14.22 -10.40
CA HIS A 40 2.91 14.20 -9.51
C HIS A 40 2.86 15.28 -8.44
N SER A 41 2.40 16.49 -8.80
CA SER A 41 2.26 17.60 -7.86
C SER A 41 1.21 17.33 -6.78
N ALA A 42 0.14 16.59 -7.11
CA ALA A 42 -0.92 16.21 -6.17
C ALA A 42 -0.60 14.94 -5.37
N LYS A 43 0.39 14.13 -5.79
CA LYS A 43 0.66 12.78 -5.26
C LYS A 43 0.80 12.76 -3.75
N SER A 44 1.64 13.63 -3.17
CA SER A 44 1.89 13.62 -1.72
C SER A 44 0.60 13.85 -0.93
N THR A 45 -0.18 14.87 -1.29
CA THR A 45 -1.44 15.20 -0.61
C THR A 45 -2.45 14.06 -0.71
N ILE A 46 -2.50 13.37 -1.85
CA ILE A 46 -3.40 12.21 -2.00
C ILE A 46 -2.91 11.04 -1.15
N VAL A 47 -1.61 10.76 -1.14
CA VAL A 47 -1.02 9.70 -0.29
C VAL A 47 -1.31 9.97 1.18
N ASP A 48 -1.13 11.20 1.65
CA ASP A 48 -1.45 11.59 3.03
C ASP A 48 -2.92 11.30 3.38
N ARG A 49 -3.85 11.71 2.52
CA ARG A 49 -5.29 11.41 2.71
C ARG A 49 -5.59 9.91 2.70
N MET A 50 -4.88 9.12 1.91
CA MET A 50 -5.07 7.66 1.91
C MET A 50 -4.52 7.03 3.19
N MET A 51 -3.40 7.52 3.71
CA MET A 51 -2.86 7.08 5.01
C MET A 51 -3.83 7.38 6.15
N GLU A 52 -4.48 8.55 6.15
CA GLU A 52 -5.52 8.89 7.12
C GLU A 52 -6.70 7.91 7.05
N ARG A 53 -7.20 7.61 5.84
CA ARG A 53 -8.32 6.65 5.66
C ARG A 53 -7.95 5.23 6.09
N LEU A 54 -6.71 4.81 5.86
CA LEU A 54 -6.22 3.53 6.38
C LEU A 54 -6.19 3.55 7.91
N ALA A 55 -5.73 4.65 8.52
CA ALA A 55 -5.72 4.78 9.97
C ALA A 55 -7.14 4.73 10.57
N ASP A 56 -8.13 5.35 9.91
CA ASP A 56 -9.53 5.27 10.31
C ASP A 56 -10.06 3.82 10.27
N THR A 57 -9.64 3.03 9.28
CA THR A 57 -10.02 1.61 9.20
C THR A 57 -9.51 0.81 10.40
N TYR A 58 -8.30 1.10 10.87
CA TYR A 58 -7.77 0.49 12.11
C TYR A 58 -8.54 0.96 13.34
N ASN A 59 -8.90 2.24 13.44
CA ASN A 59 -9.73 2.77 14.53
C ASN A 59 -11.10 2.05 14.61
N GLU A 60 -11.71 1.71 13.47
CA GLU A 60 -13.02 1.09 13.41
C GLU A 60 -13.03 -0.41 13.79
N HIS A 61 -11.92 -1.11 13.56
CA HIS A 61 -11.92 -2.58 13.58
C HIS A 61 -10.98 -3.21 14.61
N TYR A 62 -9.98 -2.48 15.11
CA TYR A 62 -8.97 -3.05 15.98
C TYR A 62 -9.13 -2.57 17.43
N PRO A 63 -9.28 -3.47 18.41
CA PRO A 63 -9.07 -3.10 19.80
C PRO A 63 -7.58 -2.82 20.05
N GLU A 64 -7.30 -1.94 21.00
CA GLU A 64 -5.94 -1.42 21.25
C GLU A 64 -4.90 -2.52 21.53
N GLU A 65 -5.30 -3.57 22.24
CA GLU A 65 -4.46 -4.73 22.56
C GLU A 65 -4.01 -5.53 21.33
N VAL A 66 -4.81 -5.56 20.27
CA VAL A 66 -4.44 -6.21 19.01
C VAL A 66 -3.40 -5.36 18.27
N LEU A 67 -3.48 -4.02 18.36
CA LEU A 67 -2.45 -3.16 17.77
C LEU A 67 -1.09 -3.36 18.42
N ASP A 68 -1.04 -3.52 19.75
CA ASP A 68 0.23 -3.81 20.44
C ASP A 68 0.84 -5.14 19.98
N ALA A 69 0.02 -6.18 19.83
CA ALA A 69 0.46 -7.47 19.32
C ALA A 69 0.94 -7.37 17.85
N ALA A 70 0.23 -6.61 17.01
CA ALA A 70 0.60 -6.39 15.62
C ALA A 70 1.94 -5.63 15.49
N ILE A 71 2.13 -4.56 16.27
CA ILE A 71 3.39 -3.81 16.31
C ILE A 71 4.54 -4.71 16.77
N ALA A 72 4.33 -5.52 17.82
CA ALA A 72 5.35 -6.45 18.28
C ALA A 72 5.72 -7.48 17.21
N PHE A 73 4.71 -8.01 16.48
CA PHE A 73 4.93 -8.94 15.38
C PHE A 73 5.71 -8.29 14.24
N TYR A 74 5.22 -7.20 13.65
CA TYR A 74 5.89 -6.52 12.54
C TYR A 74 7.24 -5.89 12.92
N GLY A 75 7.45 -5.60 14.21
CA GLY A 75 8.74 -5.22 14.79
C GLY A 75 9.73 -6.38 14.97
N SER A 76 9.29 -7.63 14.84
CA SER A 76 10.17 -8.81 14.92
C SER A 76 10.88 -9.10 13.59
N PRO A 77 11.97 -9.90 13.56
CA PRO A 77 12.61 -10.31 12.31
C PRO A 77 11.66 -11.01 11.33
N ILE A 78 10.76 -11.87 11.83
CA ILE A 78 9.82 -12.58 10.98
C ILE A 78 8.75 -11.64 10.43
N GLY A 79 8.20 -10.75 11.24
CA GLY A 79 7.19 -9.80 10.78
C GLY A 79 7.73 -8.83 9.75
N ARG A 80 8.95 -8.32 9.92
CA ARG A 80 9.63 -7.54 8.86
C ARG A 80 9.79 -8.31 7.56
N LYS A 81 10.14 -9.61 7.64
CA LYS A 81 10.27 -10.46 6.46
C LYS A 81 8.92 -10.70 5.79
N VAL A 82 7.85 -10.88 6.58
CA VAL A 82 6.47 -10.99 6.08
C VAL A 82 6.05 -9.72 5.34
N ALA A 83 6.19 -8.54 5.95
CA ALA A 83 5.83 -7.27 5.29
C ALA A 83 6.58 -7.05 3.97
N GLN A 84 7.87 -7.43 3.93
CA GLN A 84 8.66 -7.41 2.69
C GLN A 84 8.07 -8.37 1.63
N ILE A 85 7.82 -9.63 2.01
CA ILE A 85 7.29 -10.64 1.09
C ILE A 85 5.89 -10.25 0.59
N GLU A 86 5.02 -9.73 1.46
CA GLU A 86 3.68 -9.27 1.08
C GLU A 86 3.74 -8.17 0.02
N THR A 87 4.67 -7.22 0.18
CA THR A 87 4.91 -6.18 -0.83
C THR A 87 5.38 -6.80 -2.16
N GLU A 88 6.35 -7.71 -2.12
CA GLU A 88 6.86 -8.40 -3.32
C GLU A 88 5.78 -9.25 -4.00
N MET A 89 4.94 -9.94 -3.20
CA MET A 89 3.82 -10.74 -3.68
C MET A 89 2.76 -9.89 -4.36
N ASN A 90 2.37 -8.76 -3.75
CA ASN A 90 1.41 -7.84 -4.34
C ASN A 90 1.88 -7.31 -5.71
N GLN A 91 3.17 -7.00 -5.83
CA GLN A 91 3.76 -6.59 -7.12
C GLN A 91 3.76 -7.72 -8.15
N ARG A 92 4.12 -8.94 -7.72
CA ARG A 92 4.09 -10.11 -8.60
C ARG A 92 2.68 -10.44 -9.07
N LEU A 93 1.68 -10.31 -8.19
CA LEU A 93 0.30 -10.58 -8.51
C LEU A 93 -0.21 -9.64 -9.62
N SER A 94 0.12 -8.35 -9.55
CA SER A 94 -0.20 -7.40 -10.62
C SER A 94 0.41 -7.84 -11.96
N SER A 95 1.71 -8.19 -12.00
CA SER A 95 2.34 -8.66 -13.24
C SER A 95 1.73 -9.96 -13.79
N ILE A 96 1.27 -10.86 -12.92
CA ILE A 96 0.57 -12.08 -13.34
C ILE A 96 -0.77 -11.73 -13.98
N VAL A 97 -1.53 -10.81 -13.39
CA VAL A 97 -2.82 -10.37 -13.91
C VAL A 97 -2.66 -9.65 -15.25
N ASP A 98 -1.65 -8.79 -15.40
CA ASP A 98 -1.38 -8.07 -16.66
C ASP A 98 -1.08 -9.06 -17.80
N LYS A 99 -0.22 -10.06 -17.56
CA LYS A 99 0.06 -11.11 -18.55
C LYS A 99 -1.17 -11.95 -18.91
N ALA A 100 -1.98 -12.29 -17.90
CA ALA A 100 -3.21 -13.02 -18.15
C ALA A 100 -4.17 -12.20 -19.03
N ALA A 101 -4.25 -10.88 -18.83
CA ALA A 101 -5.08 -10.00 -19.66
C ALA A 101 -4.62 -9.95 -21.12
N GLU A 102 -3.30 -9.95 -21.37
CA GLU A 102 -2.72 -10.07 -22.72
C GLU A 102 -3.09 -11.41 -23.37
N GLU A 103 -2.88 -12.52 -22.66
CA GLU A 103 -3.22 -13.87 -23.14
C GLU A 103 -4.73 -14.01 -23.45
N PHE A 104 -5.60 -13.41 -22.63
CA PHE A 104 -7.03 -13.36 -22.90
C PHE A 104 -7.38 -12.55 -24.15
N GLY A 105 -6.70 -11.43 -24.38
CA GLY A 105 -6.88 -10.62 -25.59
C GLY A 105 -6.53 -11.38 -26.86
N ASP A 106 -5.39 -12.09 -26.86
CA ASP A 106 -4.93 -12.90 -27.98
C ASP A 106 -5.88 -14.06 -28.30
N LEU A 107 -6.54 -14.65 -27.28
CA LEU A 107 -7.52 -15.72 -27.47
C LEU A 107 -8.87 -15.25 -28.06
N LEU A 108 -9.17 -13.95 -27.94
CA LEU A 108 -10.44 -13.35 -28.38
C LEU A 108 -10.34 -12.61 -29.73
N ALA A 109 -9.13 -12.45 -30.27
CA ALA A 109 -8.84 -11.84 -31.56
C ALA A 109 -8.96 -12.84 -32.72
#